data_AF-A0A135L120-F1
#
_entry.id   AF-A0A135L120-F1
#
_cell.length_a   1.000
_cell.length_b   1.000
_cell.length_c   1.000
_cell.angle_alpha   90.00
_cell.angle_beta   90.00
_cell.angle_gamma   90.00
#
_symmetry.space_group_name_H-M   'P 1'
#
loop_
_entity.id
_entity.type
_entity.pdbx_description
1 polymer ?
#
loop_
_entity_poly.entity_id
_entity_poly.type
_entity_poly.pdbx_seq_one_letter_code
_entity_poly.pdbx_strand_id
1 'polypeptide(L)'
;MAYKGQLEAKRELVKEAIEKYTNLQDIEIRLTIGKAEELLPKWVKNGFQIELLIVDPPRTGLDPKLLKMIIQVKPKRFIYVSYNPSTLGKDLSILLKEGYKVKYIQPVDIPADDTCG
;
A
#
# COMPACT_ATOMS: atom_id res chain seq x y z
N MET A 1 22.68 -11.95 4.71
CA MET A 1 21.79 -13.04 4.25
C MET A 1 20.32 -12.91 4.71
N ALA A 2 19.80 -11.70 5.04
CA ALA A 2 18.46 -11.58 5.64
C ALA A 2 17.33 -11.07 4.71
N TYR A 3 17.65 -10.25 3.70
CA TYR A 3 16.61 -9.52 2.95
C TYR A 3 15.91 -10.35 1.87
N LYS A 4 16.66 -11.23 1.18
CA LYS A 4 16.10 -12.11 0.14
C LYS A 4 15.10 -13.12 0.72
N GLY A 5 15.38 -13.67 1.90
CA GLY A 5 14.46 -14.58 2.60
C GLY A 5 13.18 -13.89 3.05
N GLN A 6 13.27 -12.65 3.56
CA GLN A 6 12.09 -11.87 3.94
C GLN A 6 11.19 -11.54 2.75
N LEU A 7 11.78 -11.24 1.60
CA LEU A 7 11.05 -11.00 0.36
C LEU A 7 10.31 -12.24 -0.10
N GLU A 8 10.97 -13.40 -0.13
CA GLU A 8 10.32 -14.64 -0.54
C GLU A 8 9.18 -15.01 0.40
N ALA A 9 9.38 -14.89 1.73
CA ALA A 9 8.32 -15.10 2.70
C ALA A 9 7.11 -14.17 2.46
N LYS A 10 7.35 -12.89 2.19
CA LYS A 10 6.27 -11.94 1.84
C LYS A 10 5.56 -12.33 0.55
N ARG A 11 6.28 -12.83 -0.45
CA ARG A 11 5.68 -13.28 -1.71
C ARG A 11 4.74 -14.45 -1.50
N GLU A 12 5.19 -15.46 -0.75
CA GLU A 12 4.36 -16.64 -0.46
C GLU A 12 3.13 -16.23 0.35
N LEU A 13 3.27 -15.37 1.37
CA LEU A 13 2.13 -14.85 2.12
C LEU A 13 1.11 -14.13 1.23
N VAL A 14 1.58 -13.28 0.30
CA VAL A 14 0.70 -12.57 -0.63
C VAL A 14 0.03 -13.54 -1.59
N LYS A 15 0.76 -14.53 -2.10
CA LYS A 15 0.25 -15.56 -3.00
C LYS A 15 -0.85 -16.38 -2.32
N GLU A 16 -0.58 -16.93 -1.14
CA GLU A 16 -1.53 -17.70 -0.35
C GLU A 16 -2.79 -16.89 -0.01
N ALA A 17 -2.63 -15.61 0.36
CA ALA A 17 -3.76 -14.73 0.63
C ALA A 17 -4.65 -14.54 -0.61
N ILE A 18 -4.05 -14.33 -1.78
CA ILE A 18 -4.80 -14.14 -3.02
C ILE A 18 -5.54 -15.43 -3.39
N GLU A 19 -4.88 -16.58 -3.34
CA GLU A 19 -5.50 -17.88 -3.62
C GLU A 19 -6.69 -18.13 -2.68
N LYS A 20 -6.51 -17.89 -1.37
CA LYS A 20 -7.53 -18.12 -0.34
C LYS A 20 -8.75 -17.22 -0.47
N TYR A 21 -8.58 -15.95 -0.85
CA TYR A 21 -9.67 -14.95 -0.81
C TYR A 21 -10.25 -14.60 -2.18
N THR A 22 -9.66 -15.02 -3.29
CA THR A 22 -10.10 -14.61 -4.63
C THR A 22 -10.33 -15.75 -5.62
N ASN A 23 -9.96 -17.00 -5.27
CA ASN A 23 -9.93 -18.17 -6.18
C ASN A 23 -8.99 -17.99 -7.40
N LEU A 24 -8.15 -16.94 -7.42
CA LEU A 24 -7.16 -16.75 -8.47
C LEU A 24 -5.92 -17.61 -8.18
N GLN A 25 -5.40 -18.25 -9.23
CA GLN A 25 -4.17 -19.03 -9.21
C GLN A 25 -3.21 -18.49 -10.27
N ASP A 26 -1.92 -18.84 -10.15
CA ASP A 26 -0.87 -18.51 -11.13
C ASP A 26 -0.72 -17.02 -11.43
N ILE A 27 -0.94 -16.17 -10.42
CA ILE A 27 -0.74 -14.73 -10.55
C ILE A 27 0.74 -14.35 -10.61
N GLU A 28 1.06 -13.39 -11.47
CA GLU A 28 2.41 -12.84 -11.54
C GLU A 28 2.67 -11.88 -10.38
N ILE A 29 3.55 -12.28 -9.45
CA ILE A 29 4.00 -11.43 -8.33
C ILE A 29 5.45 -11.02 -8.59
N ARG A 30 5.67 -9.71 -8.82
CA ARG A 30 7.00 -9.11 -8.93
C ARG A 30 7.39 -8.40 -7.64
N LEU A 31 8.34 -8.97 -6.92
CA LEU A 31 8.95 -8.30 -5.77
C LEU A 31 9.99 -7.29 -6.24
N THR A 32 10.05 -6.12 -5.59
CA THR A 32 11.09 -5.12 -5.88
C THR A 32 11.65 -4.53 -4.60
N ILE A 33 12.93 -4.20 -4.65
CA ILE A 33 13.69 -3.62 -3.54
C ILE A 33 13.93 -2.16 -3.87
N GLY A 34 13.54 -1.28 -2.96
CA GLY A 34 13.82 0.15 -3.08
C GLY A 34 12.75 1.00 -2.44
N LYS A 35 12.98 2.31 -2.50
CA LYS A 35 12.05 3.31 -1.98
C LYS A 35 10.90 3.51 -2.96
N ALA A 36 9.67 3.55 -2.46
CA ALA A 36 8.47 3.66 -3.30
C ALA A 36 8.47 4.96 -4.12
N GLU A 37 8.94 6.07 -3.54
CA GLU A 37 9.07 7.36 -4.21
C GLU A 37 10.11 7.38 -5.35
N GLU A 38 11.01 6.39 -5.40
CA GLU A 38 11.99 6.23 -6.48
C GLU A 38 11.53 5.23 -7.55
N LEU A 39 10.79 4.19 -7.14
CA LEU A 39 10.38 3.09 -8.01
C LEU A 39 9.10 3.39 -8.79
N LEU A 40 8.06 3.91 -8.13
CA LEU A 40 6.78 4.22 -8.76
C LEU A 40 6.92 5.14 -9.99
N PRO A 41 7.69 6.26 -9.94
CA PRO A 41 7.87 7.11 -11.11
C PRO A 41 8.55 6.37 -12.27
N LYS A 42 9.50 5.47 -11.99
CA LYS A 42 10.21 4.69 -13.02
C LYS A 42 9.25 3.73 -13.72
N TRP A 43 8.41 3.03 -12.97
CA TRP A 43 7.44 2.11 -13.54
C TRP A 43 6.45 2.83 -14.45
N VAL A 44 5.89 3.94 -13.98
CA VAL A 44 4.93 4.73 -14.76
C VAL A 44 5.59 5.33 -16.00
N LYS A 45 6.83 5.83 -15.89
CA LYS A 45 7.61 6.30 -17.06
C LYS A 45 7.85 5.20 -18.09
N ASN A 46 7.99 3.95 -17.64
CA ASN A 46 8.15 2.78 -18.50
C ASN A 46 6.81 2.20 -19.01
N GLY A 47 5.71 2.94 -18.85
CA GLY A 47 4.39 2.56 -19.36
C GLY A 47 3.57 1.65 -18.44
N PHE A 48 4.03 1.38 -17.22
CA PHE A 48 3.26 0.60 -16.26
C PHE A 48 2.03 1.39 -15.78
N GLN A 49 0.84 0.84 -16.02
CA GLN A 49 -0.42 1.47 -15.61
C GLN A 49 -0.88 0.92 -14.26
N ILE A 50 -1.05 1.80 -13.29
CA ILE A 50 -1.47 1.44 -11.93
C ILE A 50 -2.97 1.64 -11.80
N GLU A 51 -3.73 0.55 -11.82
CA GLU A 51 -5.19 0.62 -11.63
C GLU A 51 -5.61 0.72 -10.17
N LEU A 52 -4.88 0.02 -9.29
CA LEU A 52 -5.08 -0.01 -7.86
C LEU A 52 -3.73 0.14 -7.16
N LEU A 53 -3.66 1.06 -6.20
CA LEU A 53 -2.53 1.19 -5.30
C LEU A 53 -3.00 0.92 -3.86
N ILE A 54 -2.30 0.04 -3.16
CA ILE A 54 -2.52 -0.25 -1.74
C ILE A 54 -1.29 0.24 -0.97
N VAL A 55 -1.49 0.99 0.10
CA VAL A 55 -0.41 1.45 0.99
C VAL A 55 -0.72 1.09 2.43
N ASP A 56 0.30 0.62 3.13
CA ASP A 56 0.34 0.39 4.57
C ASP A 56 1.55 1.16 5.14
N PRO A 57 1.45 2.50 5.29
CA PRO A 57 2.54 3.33 5.76
C PRO A 57 2.82 3.14 7.27
N PRO A 58 4.01 3.57 7.74
CA PRO A 58 4.29 3.63 9.17
C PRO A 58 3.34 4.61 9.89
N ARG A 59 3.33 4.58 11.23
CA ARG A 59 2.45 5.43 12.08
C ARG A 59 2.54 6.93 11.79
N THR A 60 3.62 7.39 11.19
CA THR A 60 3.85 8.78 10.76
C THR A 60 3.08 9.19 9.50
N GLY A 61 2.47 8.24 8.79
CA GLY A 61 1.80 8.47 7.49
C GLY A 61 2.75 8.32 6.30
N LEU A 62 2.31 8.76 5.13
CA LEU A 62 3.09 8.70 3.89
C LEU A 62 4.24 9.70 3.88
N ASP A 63 5.36 9.32 3.26
CA ASP A 63 6.40 10.27 2.92
C ASP A 63 5.83 11.35 1.96
N PRO A 64 6.10 12.65 2.17
CA PRO A 64 5.57 13.70 1.32
C PRO A 64 5.92 13.56 -0.17
N LYS A 65 7.09 13.01 -0.52
CA LYS A 65 7.49 12.76 -1.91
C LYS A 65 6.65 11.64 -2.51
N LEU A 66 6.40 10.57 -1.75
CA LEU A 66 5.54 9.48 -2.17
C LEU A 66 4.09 9.98 -2.39
N LEU A 67 3.55 10.76 -1.45
CA LEU A 67 2.21 11.33 -1.56
C LEU A 67 2.08 12.20 -2.83
N LYS A 68 3.04 13.10 -3.08
CA LYS A 68 3.09 13.91 -4.30
C LYS A 68 3.14 13.05 -5.55
N MET A 69 3.90 11.95 -5.54
CA MET A 69 3.97 11.03 -6.67
C MET A 69 2.62 10.34 -6.90
N ILE A 70 1.93 9.87 -5.85
CA ILE A 70 0.61 9.23 -5.98
C ILE A 70 -0.41 10.19 -6.61
N ILE A 71 -0.37 11.47 -6.24
CA ILE A 71 -1.18 12.53 -6.84
C ILE A 71 -0.85 12.75 -8.32
N GLN A 72 0.40 12.57 -8.73
CA GLN A 72 0.81 12.68 -10.13
C GLN A 72 0.42 11.45 -10.96
N VAL A 73 0.60 10.24 -10.41
CA VAL A 73 0.23 8.98 -11.09
C VAL A 73 -1.29 8.85 -11.23
N LYS A 74 -2.05 9.34 -10.25
CA LYS A 74 -3.51 9.24 -10.20
C LYS A 74 -4.05 7.81 -10.43
N PRO A 75 -3.64 6.80 -9.63
CA PRO A 75 -4.27 5.48 -9.69
C PRO A 75 -5.79 5.57 -9.56
N LYS A 76 -6.52 4.76 -10.34
CA LYS A 76 -8.00 4.79 -10.36
C LYS A 76 -8.59 4.46 -8.98
N ARG A 77 -7.94 3.57 -8.23
CA ARG A 77 -8.32 3.18 -6.87
C ARG A 77 -7.12 3.27 -5.94
N PHE A 78 -7.36 3.77 -4.75
CA PHE A 78 -6.34 3.92 -3.72
C PHE A 78 -6.87 3.38 -2.39
N ILE A 79 -6.21 2.37 -1.86
CA ILE A 79 -6.51 1.77 -0.55
C ILE A 79 -5.39 2.18 0.41
N TYR A 80 -5.77 2.82 1.50
CA TYR A 80 -4.86 3.28 2.55
C TYR A 80 -5.22 2.56 3.83
N VAL A 81 -4.28 1.76 4.35
CA VAL A 81 -4.39 1.10 5.65
C VAL A 81 -3.62 1.94 6.67
N SER A 82 -4.25 2.37 7.76
CA SER A 82 -3.60 3.22 8.75
C SER A 82 -3.84 2.72 10.17
N TYR A 83 -2.78 2.69 10.96
CA TYR A 83 -2.83 2.52 12.42
C TYR A 83 -2.99 3.84 13.18
N ASN A 84 -2.91 4.99 12.49
CA ASN A 84 -2.98 6.30 13.11
C ASN A 84 -4.00 7.19 12.37
N PRO A 85 -5.19 7.41 12.94
CA PRO A 85 -6.23 8.24 12.34
C PRO A 85 -5.79 9.70 12.11
N SER A 86 -4.90 10.24 12.95
CA SER A 86 -4.46 11.63 12.84
C SER A 86 -3.58 11.86 11.61
N THR A 87 -2.61 10.98 11.34
CA THR A 87 -1.76 11.09 10.14
C THR A 87 -2.52 10.70 8.88
N LEU A 88 -3.46 9.75 8.97
CA LEU A 88 -4.42 9.49 7.90
C LEU A 88 -5.22 10.75 7.54
N GLY A 89 -5.75 11.48 8.53
CA GLY A 89 -6.50 12.72 8.30
C GLY A 89 -5.70 13.79 7.58
N LYS A 90 -4.41 13.95 7.93
CA LYS A 90 -3.48 14.85 7.24
C LYS A 90 -3.30 14.45 5.77
N ASP A 91 -3.01 13.18 5.50
CA ASP A 91 -2.78 12.69 4.13
C ASP A 91 -4.06 12.76 3.29
N LEU A 92 -5.21 12.39 3.87
CA LEU A 92 -6.53 12.51 3.22
C LEU A 92 -6.86 13.95 2.85
N SER A 93 -6.57 14.93 3.72
CA SER A 93 -6.80 16.35 3.41
C SER A 93 -6.10 16.79 2.13
N ILE A 94 -4.88 16.30 1.90
CA ILE A 94 -4.11 16.58 0.69
C ILE A 94 -4.73 15.84 -0.51
N LEU A 95 -5.00 14.53 -0.38
CA LEU A 95 -5.58 13.72 -1.46
C LEU A 95 -6.94 14.26 -1.93
N LEU A 96 -7.79 14.68 -1.00
CA LEU A 96 -9.10 15.25 -1.29
C LEU A 96 -9.00 16.57 -2.07
N LYS A 97 -8.04 17.44 -1.72
CA LYS A 97 -7.78 18.68 -2.47
C LYS A 97 -7.33 18.41 -3.91
N GLU A 98 -6.66 17.30 -4.13
CA GLU A 98 -6.14 16.88 -5.44
C GLU A 98 -7.15 16.04 -6.26
N GLY A 99 -8.40 15.97 -5.80
CA GLY A 99 -9.52 15.40 -6.54
C GLY A 99 -9.85 13.94 -6.22
N TYR A 100 -9.18 13.32 -5.25
CA TYR A 100 -9.64 12.03 -4.71
C TYR A 100 -10.93 12.23 -3.92
N LYS A 101 -11.73 11.18 -3.83
CA LYS A 101 -12.93 11.13 -3.00
C LYS A 101 -12.88 9.89 -2.14
N VAL A 102 -13.13 10.07 -0.84
CA VAL A 102 -13.34 8.94 0.06
C VAL A 102 -14.66 8.29 -0.30
N LYS A 103 -14.62 7.04 -0.74
CA LYS A 103 -15.82 6.24 -0.99
C LYS A 103 -16.27 5.45 0.21
N TYR A 104 -15.33 5.02 1.04
CA TYR A 104 -15.57 4.12 2.16
C TYR A 104 -14.46 4.23 3.19
N ILE A 105 -14.81 4.15 4.48
CA ILE A 105 -13.88 4.03 5.60
C ILE A 105 -14.44 2.95 6.53
N GLN A 106 -13.61 1.97 6.89
CA GLN A 106 -13.92 0.97 7.91
C GLN A 106 -12.87 1.04 9.01
N PRO A 107 -13.22 1.52 10.21
CA PRO A 107 -12.40 1.28 11.40
C PRO A 107 -12.33 -0.23 11.64
N VAL A 108 -11.13 -0.75 11.85
CA VAL A 108 -10.91 -2.14 12.24
C VAL A 108 -10.30 -2.13 13.64
N ASP A 109 -10.93 -2.86 14.55
CA ASP A 109 -10.36 -3.11 15.86
C ASP A 109 -9.34 -4.25 15.71
N ILE A 110 -8.05 -3.90 15.73
CA ILE A 110 -6.98 -4.87 15.79
C ILE A 110 -6.70 -5.03 17.29
N PRO A 111 -7.08 -6.17 17.90
CA PRO A 111 -6.78 -6.40 19.31
C PRO A 111 -5.29 -6.19 19.53
N ALA A 112 -4.94 -5.44 20.59
CA ALA A 112 -3.58 -5.48 21.08
C ALA A 112 -3.27 -6.95 21.33
N ASP A 113 -2.11 -7.40 20.84
CA ASP A 113 -1.63 -8.76 21.10
C ASP A 113 -1.32 -8.84 22.61
N ASP A 114 -2.37 -9.01 23.40
CA ASP A 114 -2.30 -9.41 24.79
C ASP A 114 -1.99 -10.91 24.75
N THR A 115 -0.74 -11.25 24.43
CA THR A 115 -0.17 -12.49 24.94
C THR A 115 -0.18 -12.38 26.47
N CYS A 116 -1.34 -12.68 27.05
CA CYS A 116 -1.50 -13.06 28.43
C CYS A 116 -0.64 -14.29 28.68
N GLY A 117 0.23 -14.17 29.69
CA GLY A 117 0.68 -15.27 30.56
C GLY A 117 1.51 -16.37 29.92
#